data_AF-A0AA46YGX1-F1
#
_entry.id   AF-A0AA46YGX1-F1
#
_cell.length_a   1.000
_cell.length_b   1.000
_cell.length_c   1.000
_cell.angle_alpha   90.00
_cell.angle_beta   90.00
_cell.angle_gamma   90.00
#
_symmetry.space_group_name_H-M   'P 1'
#
loop_
_entity.id
_entity.type
_entity.pdbx_description
1 polymer ?
#
loop_
_entity_poly.entity_id
_entity_poly.type
_entity_poly.pdbx_seq_one_letter_code
_entity_poly.pdbx_strand_id
1 'polypeptide(L)'
;MNISAYLLKASLFATCGIMMIASSDNHLFEVTELASKTDKYVEKIYPLEIIDKTPAKKTQTAVKAKTVSVKKANLPTQAATVSKKPPVSKDATASLNTNAVKQVEKMNKVNEILAYSKGDKNETVACTNCSVASEVASMRFNQCSDKDDYLEEALERKKLSRSYLGALIRTPISKKPMVRPVCIETAMFLQSPSSGPVVNYKTCSGGNAKNAPARPCVSEKYFTLVNNTFEVVSQCMKTYIGEGESAAAQKQNILAVFGMISVESGFHINITSKTGAGGIGQFTSPAINAVNKMISETEEFLLTHPDSRCQKLATEFLKEDKLMSSGKTCDRVSINEGNPVTNMIYTYAALKEAKDYFDSSVFDDEKMKAKFALSSNEMAKIKRATMIWSHNTGYAGLKTPLTKLLTTKYAKKKVTNADTFLEELKEYARTYPNKGNAGSKARIKETAGYYAKIQTKIDLVEHGAAGGSCLN
;
A
#
# COMPACT_ATOMS: atom_id res chain seq x y z
N MET A 1 62.83 37.65 5.82
CA MET A 1 62.17 37.81 7.14
C MET A 1 61.30 36.60 7.38
N ASN A 2 61.72 35.79 8.37
CA ASN A 2 61.02 34.80 9.22
C ASN A 2 59.92 33.88 8.64
N ILE A 3 59.86 32.56 8.92
CA ILE A 3 60.73 31.53 9.53
C ILE A 3 59.94 30.19 9.38
N SER A 4 60.66 29.09 9.11
CA SER A 4 60.45 27.64 9.42
C SER A 4 59.04 26.99 9.34
N ALA A 5 58.77 25.90 8.61
CA ALA A 5 59.41 24.57 8.48
C ALA A 5 59.34 23.67 9.74
N TYR A 6 58.72 22.48 9.62
CA TYR A 6 59.10 21.15 10.19
C TYR A 6 58.12 20.09 9.59
N LEU A 7 58.51 19.17 8.68
CA LEU A 7 59.21 17.87 8.85
C LEU A 7 58.37 16.83 9.64
N LEU A 8 58.12 15.57 9.21
CA LEU A 8 59.07 14.46 8.92
C LEU A 8 58.32 13.23 8.29
N LYS A 9 58.78 12.66 7.15
CA LYS A 9 59.36 11.29 6.89
C LYS A 9 58.51 10.02 7.22
N ALA A 10 58.12 9.20 6.23
CA ALA A 10 58.82 8.02 5.62
C ALA A 10 58.83 6.75 6.53
N SER A 11 58.37 5.55 6.13
CA SER A 11 59.12 4.48 5.38
C SER A 11 58.18 3.26 5.15
N LEU A 12 58.00 2.71 3.94
CA LEU A 12 58.55 1.43 3.41
C LEU A 12 58.81 0.26 4.41
N PHE A 13 58.18 -0.90 4.18
CA PHE A 13 58.85 -2.21 4.01
C PHE A 13 57.89 -3.27 3.42
N ALA A 14 58.39 -4.01 2.44
CA ALA A 14 57.82 -5.21 1.83
C ALA A 14 58.11 -6.46 2.68
N THR A 15 57.30 -7.53 2.58
CA THR A 15 57.73 -8.87 2.11
C THR A 15 56.66 -9.96 2.31
N CYS A 16 56.74 -10.92 1.37
CA CYS A 16 56.19 -12.27 1.23
C CYS A 16 55.66 -13.02 2.47
N GLY A 17 54.62 -13.82 2.21
CA GLY A 17 54.20 -14.95 3.04
C GLY A 17 53.29 -15.90 2.26
N ILE A 18 53.89 -16.79 1.47
CA ILE A 18 53.24 -17.99 0.92
C ILE A 18 53.02 -18.97 2.07
N MET A 19 51.81 -19.52 2.24
CA MET A 19 51.64 -20.83 2.84
C MET A 19 50.42 -21.54 2.26
N MET A 20 50.70 -22.61 1.52
CA MET A 20 49.74 -23.66 1.17
C MET A 20 49.43 -24.49 2.41
N ILE A 21 48.16 -24.88 2.59
CA ILE A 21 47.80 -26.18 3.15
C ILE A 21 46.65 -26.74 2.31
N ALA A 22 46.87 -27.95 1.81
CA ALA A 22 45.93 -28.79 1.08
C ALA A 22 45.25 -29.81 2.02
N SER A 23 44.25 -30.50 1.48
CA SER A 23 43.48 -31.64 2.02
C SER A 23 42.39 -31.26 3.04
N SER A 24 41.20 -31.86 3.05
CA SER A 24 40.83 -33.22 2.64
C SER A 24 39.35 -33.37 2.25
N ASP A 25 39.09 -34.45 1.52
CA ASP A 25 37.84 -34.96 0.96
C ASP A 25 36.70 -35.33 1.94
N ASN A 26 35.54 -35.57 1.32
CA ASN A 26 34.48 -36.54 1.63
C ASN A 26 33.44 -36.22 2.72
N HIS A 27 32.20 -36.00 2.27
CA HIS A 27 31.05 -36.92 2.41
C HIS A 27 29.82 -36.26 1.75
N LEU A 28 29.36 -36.73 0.58
CA LEU A 28 28.40 -37.83 0.40
C LEU A 28 27.08 -37.62 1.17
N PHE A 29 26.04 -37.13 0.48
CA PHE A 29 24.65 -37.60 0.63
C PHE A 29 23.82 -37.14 -0.59
N GLU A 30 23.72 -38.02 -1.59
CA GLU A 30 22.55 -38.13 -2.46
C GLU A 30 21.53 -39.02 -1.73
N VAL A 31 20.30 -38.55 -1.52
CA VAL A 31 19.09 -39.39 -1.52
C VAL A 31 17.93 -38.57 -2.10
N THR A 32 17.63 -38.89 -3.36
CA THR A 32 16.32 -39.13 -3.97
C THR A 32 15.03 -38.77 -3.22
N GLU A 33 14.19 -38.00 -3.92
CA GLU A 33 12.80 -38.34 -4.31
C GLU A 33 11.83 -38.87 -3.25
N LEU A 34 10.84 -38.04 -2.85
CA LEU A 34 9.50 -38.52 -2.50
C LEU A 34 8.42 -37.42 -2.54
N ALA A 35 7.45 -37.65 -3.43
CA ALA A 35 6.02 -37.29 -3.36
C ALA A 35 5.65 -35.80 -3.21
N SER A 36 5.11 -35.12 -4.22
CA SER A 36 3.79 -35.36 -4.84
C SER A 36 2.70 -35.79 -3.84
N LYS A 37 2.09 -34.80 -3.19
CA LYS A 37 0.66 -34.72 -2.81
C LYS A 37 0.51 -33.75 -1.65
N THR A 38 -0.27 -32.69 -1.85
CA THR A 38 -1.29 -32.25 -0.87
C THR A 38 -2.16 -31.16 -1.50
N ASP A 39 -3.34 -31.63 -1.91
CA ASP A 39 -4.66 -31.05 -1.68
C ASP A 39 -5.00 -29.64 -2.16
N LYS A 40 -5.76 -29.64 -3.26
CA LYS A 40 -6.78 -28.64 -3.55
C LYS A 40 -7.80 -28.59 -2.40
N TYR A 41 -7.63 -27.66 -1.46
CA TYR A 41 -8.71 -27.23 -0.59
C TYR A 41 -9.25 -25.89 -1.09
N VAL A 42 -10.45 -25.93 -1.68
CA VAL A 42 -11.31 -24.76 -1.88
C VAL A 42 -12.20 -24.69 -0.64
N GLU A 43 -11.89 -23.80 0.30
CA GLU A 43 -12.82 -23.50 1.40
C GLU A 43 -14.03 -22.74 0.83
N LYS A 44 -15.18 -23.41 0.84
CA LYS A 44 -16.48 -22.75 0.81
C LYS A 44 -16.65 -22.03 2.14
N ILE A 45 -16.47 -20.71 2.13
CA ILE A 45 -16.91 -19.86 3.23
C ILE A 45 -18.43 -19.80 3.16
N TYR A 46 -19.10 -20.40 4.15
CA TYR A 46 -20.53 -20.24 4.37
C TYR A 46 -20.79 -18.83 4.92
N PRO A 47 -21.73 -18.05 4.36
CA PRO A 47 -22.17 -16.82 5.01
C PRO A 47 -22.84 -17.18 6.35
N LEU A 48 -22.40 -16.53 7.43
CA LEU A 48 -23.04 -16.61 8.73
C LEU A 48 -24.45 -15.96 8.62
N GLU A 49 -25.46 -16.70 9.07
CA GLU A 49 -26.85 -16.23 9.15
C GLU A 49 -26.94 -14.99 10.05
N ILE A 50 -27.54 -13.94 9.51
CA ILE A 50 -27.99 -12.80 10.29
C ILE A 50 -29.27 -13.24 11.00
N ILE A 51 -29.19 -13.40 12.32
CA ILE A 51 -30.37 -13.63 13.17
C ILE A 51 -31.11 -12.31 13.29
N ASP A 52 -32.11 -12.11 12.44
CA ASP A 52 -33.08 -11.03 12.58
C ASP A 52 -34.21 -11.49 13.52
N LYS A 53 -34.33 -10.83 14.68
CA LYS A 53 -35.39 -11.09 15.66
C LYS A 53 -36.49 -10.03 15.53
N THR A 54 -37.54 -10.33 14.75
CA THR A 54 -38.88 -9.71 14.96
C THR A 54 -39.98 -10.63 14.42
N PRO A 55 -41.20 -10.63 14.99
CA PRO A 55 -42.01 -11.83 15.17
C PRO A 55 -42.98 -12.15 14.02
N ALA A 56 -43.41 -13.42 14.06
CA ALA A 56 -44.30 -14.15 13.19
C ALA A 56 -45.48 -13.39 12.55
N LYS A 57 -45.65 -13.61 11.23
CA LYS A 57 -46.98 -13.73 10.61
C LYS A 57 -46.96 -14.82 9.54
N LYS A 58 -47.81 -15.84 9.75
CA LYS A 58 -48.07 -16.96 8.84
C LYS A 58 -48.71 -16.45 7.55
N THR A 59 -48.23 -16.87 6.38
CA THR A 59 -49.11 -17.33 5.28
C THR A 59 -48.32 -18.25 4.34
N GLN A 60 -48.90 -19.42 4.05
CA GLN A 60 -48.45 -20.41 3.07
C GLN A 60 -48.78 -19.94 1.65
N THR A 61 -47.91 -20.19 0.67
CA THR A 61 -48.34 -20.78 -0.62
C THR A 61 -47.16 -21.43 -1.34
N ALA A 62 -47.36 -22.65 -1.81
CA ALA A 62 -46.42 -23.45 -2.59
C ALA A 62 -46.61 -23.23 -4.10
N VAL A 63 -45.54 -23.17 -4.90
CA VAL A 63 -45.60 -23.52 -6.34
C VAL A 63 -44.28 -24.13 -6.86
N LYS A 64 -44.43 -25.40 -7.26
CA LYS A 64 -43.79 -26.23 -8.29
C LYS A 64 -42.58 -25.71 -9.08
N ALA A 65 -41.54 -26.56 -9.07
CA ALA A 65 -40.45 -26.61 -10.03
C ALA A 65 -40.94 -27.00 -11.45
N LYS A 66 -40.34 -26.38 -12.48
CA LYS A 66 -40.46 -26.82 -13.87
C LYS A 66 -39.08 -26.78 -14.55
N THR A 67 -38.61 -27.97 -14.88
CA THR A 67 -37.39 -28.26 -15.66
C THR A 67 -37.57 -27.78 -17.10
N VAL A 68 -36.58 -27.08 -17.66
CA VAL A 68 -36.52 -26.75 -19.09
C VAL A 68 -35.21 -27.28 -19.67
N SER A 69 -35.36 -28.07 -20.73
CA SER A 69 -34.34 -28.71 -21.55
C SER A 69 -33.71 -27.74 -22.54
N VAL A 70 -32.38 -27.79 -22.68
CA VAL A 70 -31.61 -26.99 -23.66
C VAL A 70 -31.38 -27.83 -24.93
N LYS A 71 -31.90 -27.35 -26.07
CA LYS A 71 -31.57 -27.83 -27.42
C LYS A 71 -30.31 -27.14 -27.93
N LYS A 72 -29.39 -27.93 -28.51
CA LYS A 72 -28.24 -27.51 -29.31
C LYS A 72 -28.69 -26.76 -30.57
N ALA A 73 -28.01 -25.66 -30.89
CA ALA A 73 -28.05 -25.02 -32.22
C ALA A 73 -26.63 -24.86 -32.76
N ASN A 74 -26.47 -25.21 -34.03
CA ASN A 74 -25.23 -25.20 -34.82
C ASN A 74 -24.80 -23.77 -35.18
N LEU A 75 -23.49 -23.50 -35.18
CA LEU A 75 -22.88 -22.31 -35.79
C LEU A 75 -22.35 -22.64 -37.20
N PRO A 76 -22.46 -21.72 -38.18
CA PRO A 76 -21.72 -21.79 -39.43
C PRO A 76 -20.38 -21.04 -39.36
N THR A 77 -19.38 -21.67 -39.97
CA THR A 77 -18.01 -21.22 -40.20
C THR A 77 -17.96 -20.09 -41.24
N GLN A 78 -17.20 -19.03 -40.99
CA GLN A 78 -16.76 -18.09 -42.03
C GLN A 78 -15.24 -17.89 -41.99
N ALA A 79 -14.68 -17.86 -43.19
CA ALA A 79 -13.26 -17.88 -43.52
C ALA A 79 -12.55 -16.55 -43.23
N ALA A 80 -11.33 -16.64 -42.69
CA ALA A 80 -10.45 -15.50 -42.46
C ALA A 80 -9.71 -15.10 -43.75
N THR A 81 -9.81 -13.83 -44.12
CA THR A 81 -8.97 -13.20 -45.14
C THR A 81 -7.70 -12.66 -44.49
N VAL A 82 -6.56 -13.06 -45.06
CA VAL A 82 -5.20 -12.67 -44.66
C VAL A 82 -4.89 -11.26 -45.18
N SER A 83 -4.57 -10.31 -44.29
CA SER A 83 -4.01 -9.01 -44.66
C SER A 83 -2.54 -8.92 -44.25
N LYS A 84 -1.68 -8.63 -45.23
CA LYS A 84 -0.21 -8.53 -45.10
C LYS A 84 0.17 -7.26 -44.33
N LYS A 85 0.98 -7.41 -43.27
CA LYS A 85 1.60 -6.31 -42.50
C LYS A 85 2.94 -5.91 -43.17
N PRO A 86 3.28 -4.61 -43.29
CA PRO A 86 4.56 -4.18 -43.85
C PRO A 86 5.73 -4.39 -42.87
N PRO A 87 6.98 -4.47 -43.35
CA PRO A 87 8.13 -4.84 -42.53
C PRO A 87 8.53 -3.72 -41.57
N VAL A 88 8.72 -4.07 -40.30
CA VAL A 88 9.25 -3.19 -39.25
C VAL A 88 10.77 -3.11 -39.42
N SER A 89 11.35 -1.90 -39.36
CA SER A 89 12.79 -1.68 -39.54
C SER A 89 13.61 -2.29 -38.39
N LYS A 90 14.80 -2.81 -38.73
CA LYS A 90 15.72 -3.50 -37.81
C LYS A 90 16.22 -2.62 -36.65
N ASP A 91 16.19 -1.30 -36.80
CA ASP A 91 16.62 -0.35 -35.76
C ASP A 91 15.61 -0.21 -34.62
N ALA A 92 14.31 -0.39 -34.90
CA ALA A 92 13.29 -0.45 -33.86
C ALA A 92 13.42 -1.73 -33.01
N THR A 93 13.85 -2.83 -33.62
CA THR A 93 14.04 -4.13 -32.94
C THR A 93 15.28 -4.11 -32.02
N ALA A 94 16.34 -3.39 -32.40
CA ALA A 94 17.54 -3.24 -31.56
C ALA A 94 17.27 -2.35 -30.33
N SER A 95 16.55 -1.23 -30.49
CA SER A 95 16.11 -0.34 -29.40
C SER A 95 15.17 -1.02 -28.39
N LEU A 96 14.25 -1.87 -28.88
CA LEU A 96 13.36 -2.66 -28.02
C LEU A 96 14.13 -3.68 -27.17
N ASN A 97 15.20 -4.28 -27.71
CA ASN A 97 15.99 -5.28 -27.00
C ASN A 97 16.85 -4.67 -25.88
N THR A 98 17.47 -3.50 -26.08
CA THR A 98 18.31 -2.86 -25.04
C THR A 98 17.48 -2.36 -23.85
N ASN A 99 16.24 -1.92 -24.09
CA ASN A 99 15.34 -1.46 -23.02
C ASN A 99 14.66 -2.62 -22.27
N ALA A 100 14.34 -3.73 -22.95
CA ALA A 100 13.87 -4.95 -22.29
C ALA A 100 14.92 -5.55 -21.35
N VAL A 101 16.20 -5.50 -21.73
CA VAL A 101 17.32 -5.91 -20.86
C VAL A 101 17.42 -5.05 -19.60
N LYS A 102 17.31 -3.72 -19.72
CA LYS A 102 17.28 -2.81 -18.56
C LYS A 102 16.08 -3.05 -17.61
N GLN A 103 14.93 -3.47 -18.15
CA GLN A 103 13.76 -3.81 -17.33
C GLN A 103 13.93 -5.13 -16.57
N VAL A 104 14.53 -6.14 -17.20
CA VAL A 104 14.88 -7.43 -16.56
C VAL A 104 15.96 -7.21 -15.49
N GLU A 105 16.97 -6.40 -15.77
CA GLU A 105 17.97 -5.99 -14.78
C GLU A 105 17.35 -5.26 -13.59
N LYS A 106 16.40 -4.34 -13.81
CA LYS A 106 15.66 -3.66 -12.73
C LYS A 106 14.88 -4.65 -11.86
N MET A 107 14.16 -5.59 -12.47
CA MET A 107 13.41 -6.59 -11.70
C MET A 107 14.32 -7.53 -10.91
N ASN A 108 15.45 -7.92 -11.49
CA ASN A 108 16.46 -8.73 -10.79
C ASN A 108 17.10 -7.96 -9.63
N LYS A 109 17.46 -6.69 -9.85
CA LYS A 109 18.03 -5.79 -8.82
C LYS A 109 17.05 -5.44 -7.70
N VAL A 110 15.76 -5.24 -8.00
CA VAL A 110 14.71 -5.08 -6.97
C VAL A 110 14.51 -6.37 -6.19
N ASN A 111 14.58 -7.53 -6.85
CA ASN A 111 14.53 -8.83 -6.16
C ASN A 111 15.75 -9.04 -5.26
N GLU A 112 16.95 -8.56 -5.64
CA GLU A 112 18.15 -8.57 -4.79
C GLU A 112 17.98 -7.68 -3.53
N ILE A 113 17.42 -6.47 -3.68
CA ILE A 113 17.06 -5.60 -2.54
C ILE A 113 16.03 -6.28 -1.62
N LEU A 114 15.02 -6.95 -2.20
CA LEU A 114 13.99 -7.66 -1.44
C LEU A 114 14.52 -8.95 -0.76
N ALA A 115 15.50 -9.64 -1.36
CA ALA A 115 16.15 -10.82 -0.79
C ALA A 115 16.97 -10.47 0.45
N TYR A 116 17.61 -9.29 0.47
CA TYR A 116 18.33 -8.75 1.65
C TYR A 116 17.43 -8.60 2.89
N SER A 117 16.13 -8.31 2.70
CA SER A 117 15.18 -8.15 3.82
C SER A 117 14.75 -9.46 4.52
N LYS A 118 15.10 -10.62 3.96
CA LYS A 118 14.65 -11.94 4.46
C LYS A 118 15.70 -12.72 5.26
N GLY A 119 16.94 -12.24 5.40
CA GLY A 119 18.07 -13.09 5.82
C GLY A 119 18.89 -12.62 7.01
N ASP A 120 19.52 -11.44 6.95
CA ASP A 120 20.70 -11.21 7.78
C ASP A 120 20.55 -10.08 8.80
N LYS A 121 20.55 -10.46 10.08
CA LYS A 121 20.62 -9.57 11.25
C LYS A 121 22.08 -9.15 11.54
N ASN A 122 22.82 -8.69 10.54
CA ASN A 122 24.14 -8.10 10.80
C ASN A 122 24.03 -6.57 10.79
N GLU A 123 23.98 -6.01 11.99
CA GLU A 123 24.15 -4.60 12.31
C GLU A 123 25.59 -4.16 12.00
N THR A 124 25.94 -4.08 10.72
CA THR A 124 27.02 -3.28 10.11
C THR A 124 27.27 -3.84 8.73
N VAL A 125 26.46 -3.45 7.74
CA VAL A 125 26.78 -3.71 6.33
C VAL A 125 26.87 -2.37 5.63
N ALA A 126 28.11 -1.92 5.45
CA ALA A 126 28.44 -0.84 4.53
C ALA A 126 27.87 -1.20 3.15
N CYS A 127 27.13 -0.25 2.59
CA CYS A 127 26.34 -0.37 1.37
C CYS A 127 27.22 -0.67 0.14
N THR A 128 27.54 -1.94 -0.11
CA THR A 128 28.21 -2.37 -1.35
C THR A 128 27.32 -2.24 -2.59
N ASN A 129 26.00 -2.02 -2.41
CA ASN A 129 24.99 -1.91 -3.48
C ASN A 129 24.39 -0.50 -3.67
N CYS A 130 25.06 0.55 -3.18
CA CYS A 130 24.58 1.93 -3.34
C CYS A 130 24.51 2.40 -4.81
N SER A 131 25.17 1.69 -5.75
CA SER A 131 25.01 1.90 -7.19
C SER A 131 23.60 1.56 -7.70
N VAL A 132 22.95 0.53 -7.14
CA VAL A 132 21.63 0.05 -7.58
C VAL A 132 20.51 1.03 -7.22
N ALA A 133 20.58 1.64 -6.03
CA ALA A 133 19.63 2.68 -5.62
C ALA A 133 19.74 3.93 -6.50
N SER A 134 20.96 4.29 -6.90
CA SER A 134 21.20 5.39 -7.85
C SER A 134 20.65 5.11 -9.24
N GLU A 135 20.68 3.84 -9.69
CA GLU A 135 20.12 3.42 -10.98
C GLU A 135 18.57 3.43 -10.98
N VAL A 136 17.92 2.97 -9.90
CA VAL A 136 16.46 3.07 -9.75
C VAL A 136 16.01 4.54 -9.72
N ALA A 137 16.73 5.41 -9.00
CA ALA A 137 16.49 6.85 -8.99
C ALA A 137 16.78 7.54 -10.33
N SER A 138 17.62 6.95 -11.19
CA SER A 138 17.92 7.45 -12.53
C SER A 138 16.88 7.07 -13.59
N MET A 139 16.10 6.00 -13.36
CA MET A 139 15.07 5.52 -14.26
C MET A 139 13.71 6.14 -13.93
N ARG A 140 13.42 7.33 -14.47
CA ARG A 140 12.25 8.12 -14.09
C ARG A 140 10.88 7.46 -14.32
N PHE A 141 10.68 6.68 -15.38
CA PHE A 141 9.38 6.09 -15.75
C PHE A 141 9.55 4.79 -16.57
N ASN A 142 8.55 3.91 -16.56
CA ASN A 142 8.50 2.74 -17.45
C ASN A 142 8.16 3.18 -18.88
N GLN A 143 8.79 2.55 -19.88
CA GLN A 143 8.22 2.45 -21.22
C GLN A 143 7.17 1.33 -21.21
N CYS A 144 5.94 1.66 -21.55
CA CYS A 144 4.84 0.71 -21.55
C CYS A 144 4.89 -0.19 -22.78
N SER A 145 4.46 -1.43 -22.60
CA SER A 145 4.24 -2.43 -23.65
C SER A 145 2.75 -2.69 -23.82
N ASP A 146 2.35 -3.33 -24.92
CA ASP A 146 0.97 -3.75 -25.18
C ASP A 146 0.37 -4.63 -24.05
N LYS A 147 1.21 -5.20 -23.17
CA LYS A 147 0.76 -6.02 -22.03
C LYS A 147 0.38 -5.19 -20.81
N ASP A 148 1.02 -4.05 -20.57
CA ASP A 148 0.91 -3.28 -19.33
C ASP A 148 0.49 -1.81 -19.53
N ASP A 149 0.28 -1.39 -20.78
CA ASP A 149 -0.22 -0.06 -21.17
C ASP A 149 -1.75 0.12 -21.02
N TYR A 150 -2.46 -0.88 -20.50
CA TYR A 150 -3.94 -0.92 -20.49
C TYR A 150 -4.62 0.22 -19.70
N LEU A 151 -3.87 1.06 -18.96
CA LEU A 151 -4.37 2.30 -18.34
C LEU A 151 -4.07 3.56 -19.17
N GLU A 152 -3.15 3.51 -20.13
CA GLU A 152 -2.65 4.67 -20.88
C GLU A 152 -3.74 5.37 -21.66
N GLU A 153 -4.67 4.63 -22.27
CA GLU A 153 -5.79 5.22 -23.00
C GLU A 153 -6.72 6.00 -22.05
N ALA A 154 -7.00 5.46 -20.85
CA ALA A 154 -7.80 6.16 -19.85
C ALA A 154 -7.06 7.39 -19.31
N LEU A 155 -5.75 7.28 -19.06
CA LEU A 155 -4.91 8.40 -18.64
C LEU A 155 -4.88 9.50 -19.69
N GLU A 156 -4.72 9.18 -20.97
CA GLU A 156 -4.69 10.17 -22.05
C GLU A 156 -6.04 10.85 -22.21
N ARG A 157 -7.15 10.10 -22.23
CA ARG A 157 -8.50 10.67 -22.27
C ARG A 157 -8.75 11.63 -21.11
N LYS A 158 -8.35 11.26 -19.89
CA LYS A 158 -8.50 12.13 -18.71
C LYS A 158 -7.55 13.32 -18.77
N LYS A 159 -6.32 13.15 -19.25
CA LYS A 159 -5.37 14.27 -19.46
C LYS A 159 -5.95 15.33 -20.39
N LEU A 160 -6.75 14.96 -21.38
CA LEU A 160 -7.41 15.88 -22.30
C LEU A 160 -8.72 16.47 -21.76
N SER A 161 -9.28 15.89 -20.69
CA SER A 161 -10.54 16.36 -20.12
C SER A 161 -10.35 17.63 -19.28
N ARG A 162 -11.46 18.37 -19.07
CA ARG A 162 -11.51 19.54 -18.17
C ARG A 162 -11.69 19.17 -16.69
N SER A 163 -11.76 17.87 -16.35
CA SER A 163 -11.95 17.45 -14.95
C SER A 163 -10.70 17.71 -14.11
N TYR A 164 -10.86 17.76 -12.79
CA TYR A 164 -9.73 17.96 -11.89
C TYR A 164 -8.70 16.83 -11.98
N LEU A 165 -9.14 15.59 -12.21
CA LEU A 165 -8.24 14.47 -12.51
C LEU A 165 -7.31 14.76 -13.72
N GLY A 166 -7.85 15.38 -14.77
CA GLY A 166 -7.08 15.81 -15.93
C GLY A 166 -6.09 16.92 -15.60
N ALA A 167 -6.52 17.88 -14.76
CA ALA A 167 -5.62 18.91 -14.25
C ALA A 167 -4.47 18.31 -13.43
N LEU A 168 -4.72 17.30 -12.59
CA LEU A 168 -3.67 16.61 -11.81
C LEU A 168 -2.66 15.89 -12.70
N ILE A 169 -3.07 15.31 -13.84
CA ILE A 169 -2.15 14.69 -14.81
C ILE A 169 -1.29 15.75 -15.53
N ARG A 170 -1.86 16.92 -15.83
CA ARG A 170 -1.14 18.00 -16.55
C ARG A 170 -0.25 18.85 -15.64
N THR A 171 -0.54 18.89 -14.34
CA THR A 171 0.17 19.76 -13.40
C THR A 171 1.57 19.21 -13.15
N PRO A 172 2.63 20.04 -13.28
CA PRO A 172 3.97 19.61 -12.90
C PRO A 172 4.03 19.22 -11.42
N ILE A 173 4.84 18.22 -11.10
CA ILE A 173 5.07 17.80 -9.72
C ILE A 173 5.61 18.99 -8.91
N SER A 174 5.08 19.16 -7.69
CA SER A 174 5.51 20.22 -6.77
C SER A 174 7.03 20.18 -6.56
N LYS A 175 7.66 21.37 -6.55
CA LYS A 175 9.09 21.51 -6.20
C LYS A 175 9.36 21.29 -4.71
N LYS A 176 8.33 21.37 -3.87
CA LYS A 176 8.38 21.17 -2.42
C LYS A 176 7.22 20.27 -1.97
N PRO A 177 7.17 19.01 -2.41
CA PRO A 177 6.10 18.09 -1.99
C PRO A 177 6.33 17.66 -0.54
N MET A 178 5.30 17.24 0.18
CA MET A 178 5.48 16.72 1.55
C MET A 178 6.27 15.41 1.55
N VAL A 179 5.96 14.52 0.62
CA VAL A 179 6.71 13.29 0.40
C VAL A 179 7.51 13.43 -0.88
N ARG A 180 8.80 13.09 -0.83
CA ARG A 180 9.68 13.13 -2.00
C ARG A 180 9.11 12.25 -3.12
N PRO A 181 9.02 12.72 -4.38
CA PRO A 181 8.41 11.95 -5.46
C PRO A 181 9.11 10.62 -5.71
N VAL A 182 10.43 10.59 -5.57
CA VAL A 182 11.25 9.37 -5.67
C VAL A 182 10.84 8.28 -4.65
N CYS A 183 10.29 8.65 -3.49
CA CYS A 183 9.77 7.68 -2.52
C CYS A 183 8.48 7.04 -2.98
N ILE A 184 7.54 7.82 -3.56
CA ILE A 184 6.31 7.28 -4.14
C ILE A 184 6.65 6.35 -5.29
N GLU A 185 7.56 6.77 -6.17
CA GLU A 185 8.05 5.96 -7.29
C GLU A 185 8.66 4.64 -6.80
N THR A 186 9.55 4.72 -5.83
CA THR A 186 10.21 3.55 -5.22
C THR A 186 9.17 2.62 -4.59
N ALA A 187 8.17 3.13 -3.88
CA ALA A 187 7.08 2.32 -3.32
C ALA A 187 6.31 1.56 -4.40
N MET A 188 6.06 2.19 -5.56
CA MET A 188 5.40 1.55 -6.71
C MET A 188 6.22 0.41 -7.31
N PHE A 189 7.54 0.53 -7.33
CA PHE A 189 8.44 -0.50 -7.83
C PHE A 189 8.72 -1.63 -6.84
N LEU A 190 8.77 -1.32 -5.54
CA LEU A 190 8.94 -2.32 -4.48
C LEU A 190 7.69 -3.19 -4.26
N GLN A 191 6.54 -2.85 -4.87
CA GLN A 191 5.38 -3.73 -4.89
C GLN A 191 5.62 -4.90 -5.84
N SER A 192 6.28 -5.93 -5.30
CA SER A 192 6.53 -7.18 -6.02
C SER A 192 5.26 -8.05 -6.05
N PRO A 193 5.01 -8.80 -7.14
CA PRO A 193 4.03 -9.89 -7.15
C PRO A 193 4.27 -10.92 -6.01
N SER A 194 5.51 -10.97 -5.50
CA SER A 194 6.02 -11.97 -4.56
C SER A 194 5.90 -11.59 -3.07
N SER A 195 5.51 -10.35 -2.73
CA SER A 195 5.56 -9.82 -1.34
C SER A 195 4.22 -9.70 -0.62
N GLY A 196 3.12 -10.23 -1.17
CA GLY A 196 1.79 -10.20 -0.56
C GLY A 196 0.80 -11.11 -1.30
N PRO A 197 -0.40 -11.36 -0.73
CA PRO A 197 -1.33 -12.38 -1.24
C PRO A 197 -1.74 -12.06 -2.68
N VAL A 198 -1.27 -12.86 -3.67
CA VAL A 198 -1.61 -12.84 -5.11
C VAL A 198 -2.45 -11.61 -5.49
N VAL A 199 -1.77 -10.48 -5.65
CA VAL A 199 -2.40 -9.21 -5.97
C VAL A 199 -2.91 -9.26 -7.40
N ASN A 200 -4.21 -9.02 -7.59
CA ASN A 200 -4.82 -9.00 -8.92
C ASN A 200 -5.01 -7.56 -9.34
N TYR A 201 -4.44 -7.20 -10.47
CA TYR A 201 -4.72 -5.93 -11.12
C TYR A 201 -6.03 -6.04 -11.91
N LYS A 202 -6.77 -4.94 -12.00
CA LYS A 202 -8.07 -4.90 -12.69
C LYS A 202 -8.08 -3.91 -13.85
N THR A 203 -8.84 -4.25 -14.87
CA THR A 203 -9.30 -3.30 -15.89
C THR A 203 -10.81 -3.14 -15.76
N CYS A 204 -11.33 -1.98 -16.17
CA CYS A 204 -12.74 -1.66 -16.08
C CYS A 204 -13.27 -1.23 -17.44
N SER A 205 -14.28 -1.94 -17.94
CA SER A 205 -14.95 -1.63 -19.20
C SER A 205 -16.45 -1.76 -19.01
N GLY A 206 -17.20 -0.69 -19.30
CA GLY A 206 -18.66 -0.65 -19.10
C GLY A 206 -19.08 -0.97 -17.66
N GLY A 207 -18.33 -0.48 -16.66
CA GLY A 207 -18.59 -0.72 -15.24
C GLY A 207 -18.20 -2.11 -14.71
N ASN A 208 -17.75 -3.03 -15.59
CA ASN A 208 -17.38 -4.39 -15.20
C ASN A 208 -15.87 -4.52 -15.02
N ALA A 209 -15.46 -5.04 -13.86
CA ALA A 209 -14.06 -5.30 -13.54
C ALA A 209 -13.61 -6.65 -14.11
N LYS A 210 -12.47 -6.67 -14.81
CA LYS A 210 -11.81 -7.88 -15.31
C LYS A 210 -10.38 -7.94 -14.77
N ASN A 211 -9.80 -9.13 -14.71
CA ASN A 211 -8.38 -9.27 -14.39
C ASN A 211 -7.54 -8.63 -15.50
N ALA A 212 -6.60 -7.78 -15.11
CA ALA A 212 -5.59 -7.28 -16.02
C ALA A 212 -4.51 -8.36 -16.26
N PRO A 213 -3.86 -8.36 -17.43
CA PRO A 213 -2.84 -9.35 -17.77
C PRO A 213 -1.50 -9.17 -17.03
N ALA A 214 -1.27 -7.99 -16.44
CA ALA A 214 -0.05 -7.65 -15.71
C ALA A 214 -0.27 -6.49 -14.72
N ARG A 215 0.75 -6.21 -13.91
CA ARG A 215 0.90 -4.92 -13.21
C ARG A 215 0.86 -3.78 -14.23
N PRO A 216 0.20 -2.64 -13.96
CA PRO A 216 0.19 -1.54 -14.92
C PRO A 216 1.60 -0.95 -15.08
N CYS A 217 1.86 -0.45 -16.28
CA CYS A 217 3.02 0.36 -16.56
C CYS A 217 3.02 1.63 -15.68
N VAL A 218 4.16 1.94 -15.07
CA VAL A 218 4.35 3.21 -14.35
C VAL A 218 4.86 4.27 -15.32
N SER A 219 3.97 4.75 -16.19
CA SER A 219 4.26 5.87 -17.11
C SER A 219 4.35 7.20 -16.37
N GLU A 220 4.87 8.24 -17.04
CA GLU A 220 4.91 9.59 -16.50
C GLU A 220 3.52 10.11 -16.11
N LYS A 221 2.50 9.85 -16.92
CA LYS A 221 1.12 10.28 -16.63
C LYS A 221 0.55 9.56 -15.43
N TYR A 222 0.78 8.25 -15.33
CA TYR A 222 0.34 7.44 -14.22
C TYR A 222 0.99 7.90 -12.91
N PHE A 223 2.31 8.06 -12.92
CA PHE A 223 3.04 8.56 -11.76
C PHE A 223 2.62 9.98 -11.39
N THR A 224 2.56 10.90 -12.35
CA THR A 224 2.17 12.29 -12.09
C THR A 224 0.78 12.37 -11.49
N LEU A 225 -0.18 11.59 -12.00
CA LEU A 225 -1.51 11.49 -11.41
C LEU A 225 -1.46 11.04 -9.96
N VAL A 226 -0.77 9.93 -9.68
CA VAL A 226 -0.68 9.34 -8.34
C VAL A 226 0.01 10.30 -7.36
N ASN A 227 1.18 10.84 -7.74
CA ASN A 227 1.97 11.75 -6.93
C ASN A 227 1.19 13.04 -6.61
N ASN A 228 0.60 13.68 -7.64
CA ASN A 228 -0.13 14.93 -7.43
C ASN A 228 -1.43 14.70 -6.66
N THR A 229 -2.07 13.55 -6.83
CA THR A 229 -3.24 13.17 -6.02
C THR A 229 -2.84 13.02 -4.55
N PHE A 230 -1.75 12.30 -4.27
CA PHE A 230 -1.26 12.17 -2.90
C PHE A 230 -0.96 13.55 -2.30
N GLU A 231 -0.15 14.36 -2.98
CA GLU A 231 0.20 15.70 -2.50
C GLU A 231 -1.03 16.55 -2.22
N VAL A 232 -1.97 16.65 -3.16
CA VAL A 232 -3.13 17.54 -2.98
C VAL A 232 -4.07 17.04 -1.88
N VAL A 233 -4.39 15.74 -1.86
CA VAL A 233 -5.29 15.18 -0.84
C VAL A 233 -4.64 15.28 0.53
N SER A 234 -3.36 14.92 0.65
CA SER A 234 -2.62 15.04 1.90
C SER A 234 -2.54 16.49 2.39
N GLN A 235 -2.35 17.48 1.51
CA GLN A 235 -2.27 18.88 1.92
C GLN A 235 -3.60 19.38 2.47
N CYS A 236 -4.71 19.00 1.81
CA CYS A 236 -6.05 19.35 2.24
C CYS A 236 -6.43 18.64 3.55
N MET A 237 -6.06 17.37 3.70
CA MET A 237 -6.55 16.50 4.78
C MET A 237 -5.60 16.41 6.00
N LYS A 238 -4.41 17.03 5.97
CA LYS A 238 -3.43 16.92 7.08
C LYS A 238 -3.96 17.44 8.42
N THR A 239 -4.74 18.52 8.40
CA THR A 239 -5.37 19.09 9.60
C THR A 239 -6.62 18.32 9.98
N TYR A 240 -7.30 17.68 9.02
CA TYR A 240 -8.45 16.83 9.29
C TYR A 240 -8.09 15.65 10.19
N ILE A 241 -7.04 14.90 9.83
CA ILE A 241 -6.56 13.76 10.64
C ILE A 241 -5.59 14.16 11.77
N GLY A 242 -5.24 15.44 11.87
CA GLY A 242 -4.25 15.98 12.80
C GLY A 242 -4.74 17.26 13.49
N GLU A 243 -6.03 17.32 13.77
CA GLU A 243 -6.68 18.48 14.38
C GLU A 243 -6.07 18.78 15.75
N GLY A 244 -5.72 20.04 15.99
CA GLY A 244 -5.05 20.48 17.23
C GLY A 244 -3.61 20.00 17.39
N GLU A 245 -3.07 19.22 16.46
CA GLU A 245 -1.68 18.74 16.51
C GLU A 245 -0.70 19.76 15.90
N SER A 246 0.56 19.70 16.31
CA SER A 246 1.62 20.55 15.73
C SER A 246 1.84 20.24 14.25
N ALA A 247 2.34 21.21 13.48
CA ALA A 247 2.66 21.01 12.07
C ALA A 247 3.64 19.84 11.84
N ALA A 248 4.57 19.62 12.78
CA ALA A 248 5.48 18.48 12.73
C ALA A 248 4.74 17.14 12.93
N ALA A 249 3.82 17.05 13.87
CA ALA A 249 3.00 15.86 14.09
C ALA A 249 2.08 15.58 12.89
N GLN A 250 1.47 16.61 12.29
CA GLN A 250 0.67 16.48 11.08
C GLN A 250 1.49 15.92 9.92
N LYS A 251 2.71 16.41 9.69
CA LYS A 251 3.63 15.85 8.68
C LYS A 251 3.94 14.38 8.94
N GLN A 252 4.14 13.99 10.20
CA GLN A 252 4.36 12.59 10.57
C GLN A 252 3.10 11.71 10.35
N ASN A 253 1.90 12.27 10.50
CA ASN A 253 0.66 11.59 10.10
C ASN A 253 0.66 11.32 8.59
N ILE A 254 1.05 12.29 7.76
CA ILE A 254 1.17 12.10 6.31
C ILE A 254 2.20 11.03 5.96
N LEU A 255 3.36 11.01 6.62
CA LEU A 255 4.37 9.94 6.42
C LEU A 255 3.82 8.55 6.76
N ALA A 256 3.02 8.43 7.82
CA ALA A 256 2.41 7.16 8.19
C ALA A 256 1.30 6.74 7.21
N VAL A 257 0.53 7.68 6.65
CA VAL A 257 -0.43 7.39 5.56
C VAL A 257 0.31 6.93 4.31
N PHE A 258 1.41 7.60 3.96
CA PHE A 258 2.29 7.17 2.86
C PHE A 258 2.78 5.73 3.06
N GLY A 259 3.29 5.40 4.24
CA GLY A 259 3.76 4.05 4.56
C GLY A 259 2.63 3.02 4.53
N MET A 260 1.44 3.37 5.02
CA MET A 260 0.24 2.51 4.95
C MET A 260 -0.13 2.18 3.50
N ILE A 261 -0.30 3.20 2.64
CA ILE A 261 -0.59 3.00 1.22
C ILE A 261 0.52 2.18 0.53
N SER A 262 1.79 2.42 0.90
CA SER A 262 2.92 1.66 0.38
C SER A 262 2.84 0.16 0.74
N VAL A 263 2.32 -0.19 1.92
CA VAL A 263 2.09 -1.58 2.33
C VAL A 263 0.88 -2.18 1.65
N GLU A 264 -0.20 -1.41 1.51
CA GLU A 264 -1.50 -1.88 1.03
C GLU A 264 -1.52 -2.11 -0.49
N SER A 265 -1.12 -1.10 -1.25
CA SER A 265 -1.22 -1.09 -2.72
C SER A 265 0.11 -0.87 -3.43
N GLY A 266 1.13 -0.39 -2.70
CA GLY A 266 2.31 0.17 -3.33
C GLY A 266 1.94 1.29 -4.30
N PHE A 267 0.93 2.10 -3.97
CA PHE A 267 0.43 3.18 -4.82
C PHE A 267 -0.15 2.75 -6.19
N HIS A 268 -0.47 1.46 -6.38
CA HIS A 268 -1.15 1.01 -7.60
C HIS A 268 -2.66 1.24 -7.53
N ILE A 269 -3.21 2.00 -8.47
CA ILE A 269 -4.61 2.44 -8.45
C ILE A 269 -5.57 1.27 -8.66
N ASN A 270 -5.19 0.29 -9.47
CA ASN A 270 -6.10 -0.75 -9.95
C ASN A 270 -5.91 -2.12 -9.28
N ILE A 271 -5.24 -2.14 -8.12
CA ILE A 271 -4.93 -3.38 -7.40
C ILE A 271 -6.11 -3.85 -6.56
N THR A 272 -6.29 -5.16 -6.50
CA THR A 272 -7.25 -5.83 -5.63
C THR A 272 -6.60 -6.98 -4.88
N SER A 273 -6.95 -7.13 -3.61
CA SER A 273 -6.54 -8.26 -2.80
C SER A 273 -7.45 -9.48 -3.01
N LYS A 274 -7.05 -10.62 -2.46
CA LYS A 274 -7.84 -11.85 -2.46
C LYS A 274 -9.20 -11.71 -1.75
N THR A 275 -9.31 -10.80 -0.78
CA THR A 275 -10.55 -10.55 -0.02
C THR A 275 -11.46 -9.55 -0.72
N GLY A 276 -11.07 -9.03 -1.88
CA GLY A 276 -11.83 -8.05 -2.64
C GLY A 276 -11.63 -6.60 -2.17
N ALA A 277 -10.71 -6.34 -1.24
CA ALA A 277 -10.25 -4.98 -1.00
C ALA A 277 -9.62 -4.41 -2.27
N GLY A 278 -9.90 -3.16 -2.62
CA GLY A 278 -9.51 -2.59 -3.91
C GLY A 278 -9.06 -1.14 -3.85
N GLY A 279 -8.21 -0.79 -4.80
CA GLY A 279 -7.70 0.57 -4.97
C GLY A 279 -6.49 0.88 -4.09
N ILE A 280 -6.07 2.14 -4.13
CA ILE A 280 -4.83 2.60 -3.50
C ILE A 280 -4.85 2.46 -1.96
N GLY A 281 -6.00 2.67 -1.33
CA GLY A 281 -6.26 2.47 0.09
C GLY A 281 -6.90 1.13 0.44
N GLN A 282 -6.94 0.17 -0.50
CA GLN A 282 -7.42 -1.20 -0.28
C GLN A 282 -8.77 -1.32 0.47
N PHE A 283 -9.79 -0.60 -0.01
CA PHE A 283 -11.10 -0.59 0.63
C PHE A 283 -11.94 -1.85 0.38
N THR A 284 -12.46 -2.43 1.45
CA THR A 284 -13.47 -3.50 1.43
C THR A 284 -14.89 -2.93 1.33
N SER A 285 -15.86 -3.78 0.94
CA SER A 285 -17.28 -3.37 0.91
C SER A 285 -17.80 -2.84 2.25
N PRO A 286 -17.52 -3.48 3.41
CA PRO A 286 -17.93 -2.94 4.71
C PRO A 286 -17.26 -1.60 5.05
N ALA A 287 -15.98 -1.44 4.72
CA ALA A 287 -15.26 -0.19 4.98
C ALA A 287 -15.83 0.98 4.16
N ILE A 288 -16.21 0.74 2.89
CA ILE A 288 -16.89 1.74 2.06
C ILE A 288 -18.22 2.16 2.69
N ASN A 289 -19.02 1.19 3.15
CA ASN A 289 -20.29 1.49 3.80
C ASN A 289 -20.12 2.27 5.11
N ALA A 290 -19.03 2.03 5.86
CA ALA A 290 -18.72 2.80 7.06
C ALA A 290 -18.37 4.25 6.70
N VAL A 291 -17.42 4.46 5.78
CA VAL A 291 -17.01 5.79 5.35
C VAL A 291 -18.17 6.58 4.74
N ASN A 292 -19.03 5.96 3.92
CA ASN A 292 -20.17 6.62 3.32
C ASN A 292 -21.14 7.22 4.35
N LYS A 293 -21.19 6.71 5.59
CA LYS A 293 -22.05 7.26 6.66
C LYS A 293 -21.57 8.59 7.22
N MET A 294 -20.28 8.89 7.07
CA MET A 294 -19.64 10.11 7.60
C MET A 294 -19.02 10.98 6.51
N ILE A 295 -19.17 10.59 5.24
CA ILE A 295 -18.52 11.29 4.13
C ILE A 295 -18.98 12.75 3.99
N SER A 296 -20.18 13.08 4.47
CA SER A 296 -20.69 14.45 4.51
C SER A 296 -19.83 15.38 5.37
N GLU A 297 -19.28 14.88 6.48
CA GLU A 297 -18.36 15.66 7.33
C GLU A 297 -17.05 15.94 6.58
N THR A 298 -16.52 14.94 5.87
CA THR A 298 -15.34 15.10 5.01
C THR A 298 -15.61 16.07 3.86
N GLU A 299 -16.81 16.02 3.26
CA GLU A 299 -17.24 16.94 2.22
C GLU A 299 -17.31 18.39 2.75
N GLU A 300 -17.96 18.61 3.88
CA GLU A 300 -18.07 19.92 4.54
C GLU A 300 -16.68 20.49 4.90
N PHE A 301 -15.81 19.67 5.47
CA PHE A 301 -14.43 20.06 5.77
C PHE A 301 -13.68 20.54 4.51
N LEU A 302 -13.81 19.82 3.40
CA LEU A 302 -13.16 20.18 2.14
C LEU A 302 -13.79 21.40 1.46
N LEU A 303 -15.11 21.57 1.54
CA LEU A 303 -15.84 22.72 0.99
C LEU A 303 -15.53 24.02 1.72
N THR A 304 -15.30 23.95 3.04
CA THR A 304 -14.97 25.11 3.87
C THR A 304 -13.47 25.40 3.93
N HIS A 305 -12.64 24.53 3.36
CA HIS A 305 -11.20 24.70 3.34
C HIS A 305 -10.79 25.97 2.55
N PRO A 306 -9.82 26.78 3.03
CA PRO A 306 -9.45 28.04 2.39
C PRO A 306 -8.79 27.90 1.01
N ASP A 307 -8.22 26.73 0.72
CA ASP A 307 -7.63 26.42 -0.59
C ASP A 307 -8.69 25.89 -1.58
N SER A 308 -8.90 26.63 -2.68
CA SER A 308 -9.85 26.25 -3.75
C SER A 308 -9.56 24.88 -4.37
N ARG A 309 -8.32 24.39 -4.31
CA ARG A 309 -7.96 23.03 -4.74
C ARG A 309 -8.64 21.95 -3.89
N CYS A 310 -8.84 22.22 -2.60
CA CYS A 310 -9.52 21.30 -1.68
C CYS A 310 -11.03 21.32 -1.89
N GLN A 311 -11.61 22.50 -2.14
CA GLN A 311 -13.02 22.65 -2.49
C GLN A 311 -13.37 21.87 -3.78
N LYS A 312 -12.45 21.82 -4.75
CA LYS A 312 -12.58 21.00 -5.96
C LYS A 312 -12.60 19.50 -5.68
N LEU A 313 -11.90 19.03 -4.64
CA LEU A 313 -11.95 17.62 -4.24
C LEU A 313 -13.37 17.22 -3.82
N ALA A 314 -14.03 18.04 -2.98
CA ALA A 314 -15.41 17.79 -2.58
C ALA A 314 -16.37 17.82 -3.78
N THR A 315 -16.35 18.92 -4.53
CA THR A 315 -17.35 19.18 -5.59
C THR A 315 -17.27 18.23 -6.79
N GLU A 316 -16.12 17.61 -7.06
CA GLU A 316 -15.96 16.66 -8.17
C GLU A 316 -15.98 15.18 -7.75
N PHE A 317 -15.63 14.84 -6.51
CA PHE A 317 -15.43 13.43 -6.11
C PHE A 317 -16.31 12.95 -4.95
N LEU A 318 -16.98 13.84 -4.22
CA LEU A 318 -17.77 13.48 -3.04
C LEU A 318 -19.28 13.70 -3.19
N LYS A 319 -19.75 14.09 -4.39
CA LYS A 319 -21.19 14.11 -4.69
C LYS A 319 -21.79 12.71 -4.53
N GLU A 320 -23.07 12.64 -4.15
CA GLU A 320 -23.77 11.39 -3.86
C GLU A 320 -23.66 10.35 -5.01
N ASP A 321 -23.76 10.80 -6.26
CA ASP A 321 -23.64 9.94 -7.46
C ASP A 321 -22.19 9.54 -7.81
N LYS A 322 -21.20 10.05 -7.07
CA LYS A 322 -19.76 9.79 -7.21
C LYS A 322 -19.16 8.98 -6.06
N LEU A 323 -19.93 8.76 -5.00
CA LEU A 323 -19.50 7.95 -3.86
C LEU A 323 -19.22 6.51 -4.30
N MET A 324 -18.19 5.90 -3.71
CA MET A 324 -17.89 4.49 -3.98
C MET A 324 -19.06 3.61 -3.54
N SER A 325 -19.52 2.74 -4.44
CA SER A 325 -20.50 1.72 -4.11
C SER A 325 -19.81 0.46 -3.59
N SER A 326 -20.32 -0.08 -2.48
CA SER A 326 -19.80 -1.32 -1.89
C SER A 326 -20.01 -2.56 -2.78
N GLY A 327 -20.90 -2.50 -3.78
CA GLY A 327 -21.13 -3.59 -4.74
C GLY A 327 -20.28 -3.52 -6.02
N LYS A 328 -19.61 -2.38 -6.30
CA LYS A 328 -18.94 -2.14 -7.58
C LYS A 328 -17.43 -2.11 -7.40
N THR A 329 -16.73 -3.06 -8.01
CA THR A 329 -15.27 -3.10 -7.95
C THR A 329 -14.66 -1.91 -8.68
N CYS A 330 -15.22 -1.51 -9.83
CA CYS A 330 -14.68 -0.43 -10.65
C CYS A 330 -14.61 0.92 -9.94
N ASP A 331 -15.55 1.22 -9.07
CA ASP A 331 -15.55 2.44 -8.23
C ASP A 331 -14.26 2.57 -7.40
N ARG A 332 -13.59 1.45 -7.09
CA ARG A 332 -12.36 1.42 -6.27
C ARG A 332 -11.08 1.49 -7.09
N VAL A 333 -11.11 1.06 -8.36
CA VAL A 333 -9.91 0.73 -9.15
C VAL A 333 -9.81 1.49 -10.47
N SER A 334 -10.88 2.16 -10.90
CA SER A 334 -10.98 2.78 -12.23
C SER A 334 -10.68 4.27 -12.17
N ILE A 335 -9.80 4.72 -13.07
CA ILE A 335 -9.52 6.13 -13.33
C ILE A 335 -10.80 6.86 -13.78
N ASN A 336 -11.70 6.17 -14.49
CA ASN A 336 -12.94 6.77 -14.96
C ASN A 336 -13.90 7.13 -13.83
N GLU A 337 -13.85 6.37 -12.73
CA GLU A 337 -14.66 6.55 -11.52
C GLU A 337 -13.97 7.49 -10.49
N GLY A 338 -12.97 8.26 -10.92
CA GLY A 338 -12.32 9.28 -10.08
C GLY A 338 -11.09 8.80 -9.29
N ASN A 339 -10.65 7.55 -9.46
CA ASN A 339 -9.44 7.08 -8.80
C ASN A 339 -8.16 7.67 -9.44
N PRO A 340 -7.12 7.98 -8.65
CA PRO A 340 -6.95 7.59 -7.24
C PRO A 340 -7.55 8.58 -6.23
N VAL A 341 -8.12 9.70 -6.68
CA VAL A 341 -8.56 10.80 -5.81
C VAL A 341 -9.62 10.34 -4.80
N THR A 342 -10.73 9.77 -5.28
CA THR A 342 -11.83 9.31 -4.40
C THR A 342 -11.32 8.33 -3.33
N ASN A 343 -10.53 7.33 -3.73
CA ASN A 343 -10.02 6.33 -2.81
C ASN A 343 -9.02 6.89 -1.79
N MET A 344 -8.20 7.88 -2.17
CA MET A 344 -7.37 8.60 -1.19
C MET A 344 -8.20 9.43 -0.21
N ILE A 345 -9.23 10.15 -0.66
CA ILE A 345 -10.11 10.90 0.26
C ILE A 345 -10.77 9.94 1.25
N TYR A 346 -11.29 8.80 0.78
CA TYR A 346 -11.86 7.77 1.64
C TYR A 346 -10.83 7.21 2.63
N THR A 347 -9.57 7.08 2.21
CA THR A 347 -8.47 6.67 3.09
C THR A 347 -8.35 7.62 4.27
N TYR A 348 -8.30 8.93 4.02
CA TYR A 348 -8.23 9.93 5.09
C TYR A 348 -9.50 9.97 5.94
N ALA A 349 -10.69 9.82 5.34
CA ALA A 349 -11.96 9.77 6.07
C ALA A 349 -12.02 8.57 7.05
N ALA A 350 -11.63 7.38 6.58
CA ALA A 350 -11.56 6.19 7.43
C ALA A 350 -10.54 6.34 8.57
N LEU A 351 -9.41 7.00 8.31
CA LEU A 351 -8.41 7.26 9.34
C LEU A 351 -8.89 8.32 10.34
N LYS A 352 -9.64 9.34 9.91
CA LYS A 352 -10.30 10.27 10.84
C LYS A 352 -11.26 9.53 11.75
N GLU A 353 -12.13 8.68 11.20
CA GLU A 353 -13.06 7.86 11.99
C GLU A 353 -12.33 7.02 13.04
N ALA A 354 -11.24 6.35 12.63
CA ALA A 354 -10.40 5.58 13.52
C ALA A 354 -9.84 6.45 14.66
N LYS A 355 -9.29 7.62 14.32
CA LYS A 355 -8.71 8.54 15.29
C LYS A 355 -9.76 8.99 16.31
N ASP A 356 -10.92 9.47 15.85
CA ASP A 356 -12.01 9.92 16.71
C ASP A 356 -12.54 8.81 17.61
N TYR A 357 -12.63 7.58 17.08
CA TYR A 357 -13.03 6.41 17.85
C TYR A 357 -12.05 6.11 18.99
N PHE A 358 -10.74 6.15 18.75
CA PHE A 358 -9.75 5.90 19.81
C PHE A 358 -9.61 7.07 20.76
N ASP A 359 -9.72 8.30 20.26
CA ASP A 359 -9.71 9.51 21.10
C ASP A 359 -10.87 9.45 22.10
N SER A 360 -12.10 9.36 21.61
CA SER A 360 -13.30 9.31 22.47
C SER A 360 -13.36 8.07 23.39
N SER A 361 -12.88 6.91 22.93
CA SER A 361 -13.13 5.65 23.64
C SER A 361 -11.95 5.07 24.41
N VAL A 362 -10.77 5.70 24.29
CA VAL A 362 -9.55 5.31 25.01
C VAL A 362 -8.78 6.54 25.50
N PHE A 363 -8.42 7.48 24.64
CA PHE A 363 -7.46 8.52 25.04
C PHE A 363 -8.08 9.67 25.85
N ASP A 364 -9.39 9.90 25.70
CA ASP A 364 -10.15 10.88 26.46
C ASP A 364 -10.95 10.27 27.62
N ASP A 365 -10.99 8.93 27.73
CA ASP A 365 -11.51 8.26 28.92
C ASP A 365 -10.61 8.57 30.12
N GLU A 366 -11.15 9.20 31.15
CA GLU A 366 -10.38 9.66 32.32
C GLU A 366 -9.53 8.55 32.97
N LYS A 367 -10.03 7.31 33.02
CA LYS A 367 -9.30 6.19 33.64
C LYS A 367 -8.12 5.74 32.79
N MET A 368 -8.31 5.69 31.47
CA MET A 368 -7.28 5.30 30.51
C MET A 368 -6.28 6.42 30.26
N LYS A 369 -6.75 7.66 30.10
CA LYS A 369 -5.94 8.88 29.97
C LYS A 369 -4.96 9.02 31.12
N ALA A 370 -5.42 8.78 32.34
CA ALA A 370 -4.56 8.79 33.52
C ALA A 370 -3.43 7.76 33.46
N LYS A 371 -3.46 6.75 32.57
CA LYS A 371 -2.35 5.78 32.42
C LYS A 371 -1.16 6.35 31.66
N PHE A 372 -1.29 7.48 30.97
CA PHE A 372 -0.22 8.04 30.16
C PHE A 372 0.47 9.19 30.89
N ALA A 373 1.80 9.15 30.95
CA ALA A 373 2.67 10.22 31.42
C ALA A 373 3.69 10.51 30.31
N LEU A 374 3.18 10.96 29.16
CA LEU A 374 3.92 11.17 27.93
C LEU A 374 3.89 12.64 27.54
N SER A 375 4.92 13.07 26.79
CA SER A 375 4.87 14.37 26.10
C SER A 375 3.76 14.38 25.03
N SER A 376 3.32 15.58 24.60
CA SER A 376 2.32 15.71 23.53
C SER A 376 2.78 15.04 22.22
N ASN A 377 4.07 15.08 21.92
CA ASN A 377 4.64 14.45 20.71
C ASN A 377 4.61 12.92 20.79
N GLU A 378 4.93 12.34 21.94
CA GLU A 378 4.85 10.90 22.18
C GLU A 378 3.40 10.41 22.19
N MET A 379 2.49 11.18 22.78
CA MET A 379 1.07 10.88 22.70
C MET A 379 0.56 10.91 21.25
N ALA A 380 0.93 11.93 20.48
CA ALA A 380 0.60 12.00 19.06
C ALA A 380 1.16 10.80 18.28
N LYS A 381 2.34 10.29 18.64
CA LYS A 381 2.91 9.06 18.06
C LYS A 381 2.04 7.83 18.35
N ILE A 382 1.57 7.65 19.58
CA ILE A 382 0.66 6.55 19.93
C ILE A 382 -0.67 6.68 19.19
N LYS A 383 -1.29 7.88 19.20
CA LYS A 383 -2.55 8.14 18.50
C LYS A 383 -2.44 7.87 16.99
N ARG A 384 -1.37 8.34 16.36
CA ARG A 384 -1.06 8.04 14.95
C ARG A 384 -0.90 6.54 14.70
N ALA A 385 -0.17 5.85 15.57
CA ALA A 385 0.01 4.41 15.45
C ALA A 385 -1.32 3.67 15.55
N THR A 386 -2.18 4.01 16.52
CA THR A 386 -3.48 3.34 16.67
C THR A 386 -4.44 3.63 15.52
N MET A 387 -4.45 4.87 15.03
CA MET A 387 -5.21 5.29 13.84
C MET A 387 -4.84 4.41 12.63
N ILE A 388 -3.55 4.40 12.27
CA ILE A 388 -3.04 3.67 11.10
C ILE A 388 -3.20 2.16 11.26
N TRP A 389 -2.89 1.64 12.43
CA TRP A 389 -2.90 0.21 12.67
C TRP A 389 -4.31 -0.37 12.56
N SER A 390 -5.31 0.40 12.97
CA SER A 390 -6.71 -0.01 12.88
C SER A 390 -7.23 -0.18 11.46
N HIS A 391 -6.56 0.39 10.44
CA HIS A 391 -6.93 0.21 9.04
C HIS A 391 -6.97 -1.27 8.64
N ASN A 392 -5.98 -2.07 9.08
CA ASN A 392 -5.94 -3.50 8.81
C ASN A 392 -6.72 -4.34 9.83
N THR A 393 -6.74 -3.92 11.11
CA THR A 393 -7.30 -4.75 12.18
C THR A 393 -8.79 -4.50 12.44
N GLY A 394 -9.32 -3.37 12.00
CA GLY A 394 -10.57 -2.77 12.48
C GLY A 394 -10.43 -2.16 13.88
N TYR A 395 -11.36 -1.28 14.24
CA TYR A 395 -11.35 -0.52 15.51
C TYR A 395 -11.37 -1.44 16.74
N ALA A 396 -12.33 -2.39 16.77
CA ALA A 396 -12.42 -3.39 17.83
C ALA A 396 -11.19 -4.31 17.85
N GLY A 397 -10.60 -4.57 16.68
CA GLY A 397 -9.41 -5.39 16.49
C GLY A 397 -8.21 -4.89 17.28
N LEU A 398 -8.03 -3.57 17.33
CA LEU A 398 -6.94 -2.92 18.07
C LEU A 398 -7.35 -2.44 19.46
N LYS A 399 -8.61 -2.04 19.66
CA LYS A 399 -9.10 -1.62 20.98
C LYS A 399 -8.98 -2.73 22.01
N THR A 400 -9.32 -3.97 21.66
CA THR A 400 -9.23 -5.12 22.59
C THR A 400 -7.82 -5.29 23.18
N PRO A 401 -6.75 -5.45 22.38
CA PRO A 401 -5.40 -5.57 22.93
C PRO A 401 -4.92 -4.28 23.62
N LEU A 402 -5.30 -3.11 23.11
CA LEU A 402 -4.96 -1.82 23.71
C LEU A 402 -5.52 -1.67 25.14
N THR A 403 -6.82 -1.87 25.31
CA THR A 403 -7.46 -1.82 26.62
C THR A 403 -6.92 -2.92 27.53
N LYS A 404 -6.65 -4.12 27.00
CA LYS A 404 -6.07 -5.21 27.79
C LYS A 404 -4.67 -4.86 28.30
N LEU A 405 -3.82 -4.24 27.48
CA LEU A 405 -2.49 -3.76 27.87
C LEU A 405 -2.59 -2.71 28.99
N LEU A 406 -3.46 -1.71 28.80
CA LEU A 406 -3.64 -0.62 29.76
C LEU A 406 -4.21 -1.09 31.11
N THR A 407 -5.12 -2.05 31.08
CA THR A 407 -5.82 -2.57 32.29
C THR A 407 -5.07 -3.68 33.02
N THR A 408 -4.03 -4.27 32.41
CA THR A 408 -3.23 -5.32 33.05
C THR A 408 -1.83 -4.83 33.37
N LYS A 409 -0.97 -4.63 32.37
CA LYS A 409 0.42 -4.22 32.54
C LYS A 409 0.54 -2.83 33.13
N TYR A 410 -0.30 -1.90 32.67
CA TYR A 410 -0.35 -0.52 33.16
C TYR A 410 -1.45 -0.28 34.20
N ALA A 411 -1.98 -1.34 34.84
CA ALA A 411 -2.98 -1.19 35.89
C ALA A 411 -2.50 -0.27 37.02
N LYS A 412 -1.23 -0.39 37.41
CA LYS A 412 -0.59 0.39 38.48
C LYS A 412 0.68 1.13 38.02
N LYS A 413 0.91 1.20 36.71
CA LYS A 413 2.09 1.84 36.11
C LYS A 413 1.63 2.90 35.11
N LYS A 414 2.47 3.89 34.85
CA LYS A 414 2.24 4.86 33.77
C LYS A 414 3.02 4.43 32.53
N VAL A 415 2.48 4.75 31.36
CA VAL A 415 3.19 4.71 30.09
C VAL A 415 4.08 5.95 30.03
N THR A 416 5.39 5.76 29.92
CA THR A 416 6.39 6.85 29.93
C THR A 416 7.28 6.88 28.67
N ASN A 417 7.13 5.90 27.78
CA ASN A 417 7.83 5.85 26.50
C ASN A 417 6.90 5.28 25.42
N ALA A 418 6.71 6.03 24.33
CA ALA A 418 5.82 5.62 23.25
C ALA A 418 6.30 4.38 22.50
N ASP A 419 7.59 4.22 22.26
CA ASP A 419 8.14 3.09 21.50
C ASP A 419 8.02 1.77 22.27
N THR A 420 8.37 1.79 23.56
CA THR A 420 8.17 0.63 24.45
C THR A 420 6.69 0.25 24.49
N PHE A 421 5.79 1.23 24.60
CA PHE A 421 4.35 0.96 24.60
C PHE A 421 3.86 0.31 23.30
N LEU A 422 4.34 0.76 22.14
CA LEU A 422 3.92 0.22 20.85
C LEU A 422 4.43 -1.21 20.60
N GLU A 423 5.65 -1.53 21.02
CA GLU A 423 6.16 -2.91 20.97
C GLU A 423 5.39 -3.83 21.94
N GLU A 424 5.00 -3.34 23.11
CA GLU A 424 4.15 -4.09 24.03
C GLU A 424 2.73 -4.27 23.50
N LEU A 425 2.17 -3.26 22.83
CA LEU A 425 0.86 -3.35 22.19
C LEU A 425 0.86 -4.39 21.07
N LYS A 426 1.96 -4.51 20.32
CA LYS A 426 2.15 -5.55 19.31
C LYS A 426 2.14 -6.93 19.93
N GLU A 427 2.78 -7.13 21.07
CA GLU A 427 2.72 -8.41 21.77
C GLU A 427 1.32 -8.70 22.33
N TYR A 428 0.62 -7.69 22.84
CA TYR A 428 -0.76 -7.83 23.28
C TYR A 428 -1.74 -8.10 22.13
N ALA A 429 -1.50 -7.56 20.94
CA ALA A 429 -2.27 -7.88 19.74
C ALA A 429 -2.10 -9.35 19.32
N ARG A 430 -0.96 -9.98 19.64
CA ARG A 430 -0.74 -11.42 19.39
C ARG A 430 -1.40 -12.32 20.43
N THR A 431 -1.31 -11.93 21.70
CA THR A 431 -1.72 -12.76 22.84
C THR A 431 -3.20 -12.57 23.20
N TYR A 432 -3.74 -11.38 22.94
CA TYR A 432 -5.15 -11.01 23.19
C TYR A 432 -5.81 -10.41 21.94
N PRO A 433 -5.80 -11.12 20.79
CA PRO A 433 -6.47 -10.63 19.60
C PRO A 433 -7.99 -10.55 19.85
N ASN A 434 -8.63 -9.55 19.24
CA ASN A 434 -10.09 -9.56 19.15
C ASN A 434 -10.56 -10.83 18.41
N LYS A 435 -11.75 -11.35 18.72
CA LYS A 435 -12.32 -12.55 18.08
C LYS A 435 -12.30 -12.48 16.55
N GLY A 436 -12.56 -11.31 15.96
CA GLY A 436 -12.50 -11.11 14.50
C GLY A 436 -11.11 -11.28 13.89
N ASN A 437 -10.05 -11.16 14.68
CA ASN A 437 -8.65 -11.35 14.27
C ASN A 437 -8.03 -12.65 14.82
N ALA A 438 -8.75 -13.40 15.64
CA ALA A 438 -8.26 -14.63 16.28
C ALA A 438 -8.41 -15.90 15.39
N GLY A 439 -8.93 -15.76 14.16
CA GLY A 439 -9.31 -16.89 13.31
C GLY A 439 -8.16 -17.77 12.83
N SER A 440 -6.92 -17.26 12.75
CA SER A 440 -5.75 -18.07 12.40
C SER A 440 -4.45 -17.47 12.91
N LYS A 441 -3.41 -18.30 13.13
CA LYS A 441 -2.06 -17.83 13.50
C LYS A 441 -1.50 -16.84 12.49
N ALA A 442 -1.78 -17.06 11.20
CA ALA A 442 -1.36 -16.16 10.12
C ALA A 442 -2.03 -14.78 10.26
N ARG A 443 -3.35 -14.73 10.50
CA ARG A 443 -4.08 -13.47 10.71
C ARG A 443 -3.62 -12.74 11.96
N ILE A 444 -3.38 -13.45 13.06
CA ILE A 444 -2.85 -12.87 14.30
C ILE A 444 -1.47 -12.25 14.05
N LYS A 445 -0.58 -12.97 13.36
CA LYS A 445 0.76 -12.46 13.01
C LYS A 445 0.69 -11.24 12.10
N GLU A 446 -0.16 -11.28 11.08
CA GLU A 446 -0.39 -10.18 10.14
C GLU A 446 -0.87 -8.93 10.88
N THR A 447 -1.99 -9.05 11.62
CA THR A 447 -2.62 -7.93 12.31
C THR A 447 -1.72 -7.35 13.39
N ALA A 448 -1.08 -8.17 14.22
CA ALA A 448 -0.18 -7.67 15.24
C ALA A 448 1.12 -7.05 14.67
N GLY A 449 1.58 -7.50 13.50
CA GLY A 449 2.77 -6.96 12.86
C GLY A 449 2.53 -5.72 12.00
N TYR A 450 1.28 -5.30 11.82
CA TYR A 450 0.92 -4.37 10.75
C TYR A 450 1.58 -2.98 10.86
N TYR A 451 1.55 -2.35 12.04
CA TYR A 451 2.20 -1.04 12.20
C TYR A 451 3.73 -1.11 12.03
N ALA A 452 4.37 -2.15 12.55
CA ALA A 452 5.81 -2.38 12.34
C ALA A 452 6.13 -2.60 10.86
N LYS A 453 5.27 -3.32 10.13
CA LYS A 453 5.40 -3.52 8.67
C LYS A 453 5.38 -2.19 7.91
N ILE A 454 4.62 -1.20 8.37
CA ILE A 454 4.59 0.14 7.79
C ILE A 454 5.91 0.86 7.99
N GLN A 455 6.47 0.84 9.21
CA GLN A 455 7.78 1.44 9.48
C GLN A 455 8.87 0.79 8.63
N THR A 456 8.95 -0.54 8.61
CA THR A 456 9.89 -1.29 7.76
C THR A 456 9.72 -0.96 6.28
N LYS A 457 8.49 -0.75 5.81
CA LYS A 457 8.24 -0.37 4.41
C LYS A 457 8.72 1.04 4.10
N ILE A 458 8.54 2.00 5.02
CA ILE A 458 9.08 3.36 4.89
C ILE A 458 10.60 3.29 4.82
N ASP A 459 11.25 2.59 5.76
CA ASP A 459 12.71 2.44 5.77
C ASP A 459 13.20 1.84 4.45
N LEU A 460 12.58 0.75 3.97
CA LEU A 460 12.95 0.12 2.70
C LEU A 460 12.82 1.09 1.51
N VAL A 461 11.77 1.93 1.50
CA VAL A 461 11.59 2.94 0.47
C VAL A 461 12.65 4.03 0.58
N GLU A 462 12.94 4.54 1.78
CA GLU A 462 13.97 5.56 2.01
C GLU A 462 15.34 5.07 1.55
N HIS A 463 15.69 3.83 1.86
CA HIS A 463 16.91 3.18 1.37
C HIS A 463 16.93 3.08 -0.16
N GLY A 464 15.82 2.65 -0.77
CA GLY A 464 15.70 2.55 -2.24
C GLY A 464 15.72 3.90 -2.96
N ALA A 465 15.28 4.97 -2.29
CA ALA A 465 15.20 6.34 -2.80
C ALA A 465 16.53 7.13 -2.66
N ALA A 466 17.66 6.41 -2.70
CA ALA A 466 19.02 6.90 -2.48
C ALA A 466 19.30 7.44 -1.06
N GLY A 467 18.53 6.97 -0.06
CA GLY A 467 18.70 7.35 1.34
C GLY A 467 18.00 8.66 1.74
N GLY A 468 18.03 8.91 3.05
CA GLY A 468 17.41 10.08 3.69
C GLY A 468 15.89 9.95 3.85
N SER A 469 15.30 10.86 4.64
CA SER A 469 13.86 10.78 4.91
C SER A 469 13.03 10.98 3.64
N CYS A 470 11.91 10.25 3.53
CA CYS A 470 10.90 10.49 2.52
C CYS A 470 10.09 11.77 2.76
N LEU A 471 10.10 12.29 3.98
CA LEU A 471 9.43 13.53 4.36
C LEU A 471 10.34 14.74 4.12
N ASN A 472 9.82 15.79 3.47
CA ASN A 472 10.52 17.07 3.25
C ASN A 472 10.27 18.12 4.34
#